data_AF-A0A954Z8B7-F1
#
_entry.id   AF-A0A954Z8B7-F1
#
_cell.length_a   1.000
_cell.length_b   1.000
_cell.length_c   1.000
_cell.angle_alpha   90.00
_cell.angle_beta   90.00
_cell.angle_gamma   90.00
#
_symmetry.space_group_name_H-M   'P 1'
#
loop_
_entity.id
_entity.type
_entity.pdbx_description
1 polymer ?
#
loop_
_entity_poly.entity_id
_entity_poly.type
_entity_poly.pdbx_seq_one_letter_code
_entity_poly.pdbx_strand_id
1 'polypeptide(L)'
;MHTKTRQSHRAGISLIEVLISMFVLLFGLMGVAVIFPVGNHFAARGETADRATVVADAAFAELQTRGLLKPDLWYSANGGSMNRLIRSSDGNFDTSIWGRAFVIDPIGSRLGWENSMAQVDVFPRYSMIDQRAGQLPISPNKAGWRIADTRWPLRRLTFMTTNPMNGSYEAMPVSAAETVFKLRDDLSIALPKDRDKPGVQSYLASPQYPNVPLQRISTGSFSWIATVAPPSNAALEGMQPSDPRHGDFLYEVSVAVMKQRTEIAPDISGERMLSADMYPGGELQVYTNVSGSDGEATIKDAFKDVRE
;
A
#
# COMPACT_ATOMS: atom_id res chain seq x y z
N MET A 1 32.90 -9.53 -88.41
CA MET A 1 32.44 -8.69 -87.26
C MET A 1 31.62 -9.61 -86.35
N HIS A 2 32.25 -10.19 -85.32
CA HIS A 2 31.65 -11.23 -84.48
C HIS A 2 31.13 -10.61 -83.17
N THR A 3 29.81 -10.53 -83.04
CA THR A 3 29.11 -10.05 -81.85
C THR A 3 29.05 -11.19 -80.82
N LYS A 4 29.88 -11.10 -79.78
CA LYS A 4 29.98 -12.10 -78.70
C LYS A 4 28.86 -11.83 -77.69
N THR A 5 27.73 -12.53 -77.81
CA THR A 5 26.66 -12.51 -76.81
C THR A 5 27.15 -13.17 -75.52
N ARG A 6 27.35 -12.37 -74.46
CA ARG A 6 27.73 -12.87 -73.13
C ARG A 6 26.61 -13.76 -72.58
N GLN A 7 26.91 -15.04 -72.37
CA GLN A 7 26.04 -15.96 -71.63
C GLN A 7 25.83 -15.41 -70.22
N SER A 8 24.56 -15.14 -69.88
CA SER A 8 24.13 -14.88 -68.52
C SER A 8 24.45 -16.12 -67.68
N HIS A 9 25.45 -15.99 -66.80
CA HIS A 9 25.73 -16.98 -65.78
C HIS A 9 24.49 -17.07 -64.90
N ARG A 10 23.76 -18.18 -64.99
CA ARG A 10 22.75 -18.53 -63.99
C ARG A 10 23.51 -18.83 -62.71
N ALA A 11 23.64 -17.83 -61.84
CA ALA A 11 24.17 -18.00 -60.50
C ALA A 11 23.19 -18.94 -59.76
N GLY A 12 23.58 -20.20 -59.59
CA GLY A 12 22.86 -21.10 -58.69
C GLY A 12 22.91 -20.51 -57.29
N ILE A 13 21.74 -20.32 -56.68
CA ILE A 13 21.63 -19.94 -55.27
C ILE A 13 22.40 -20.99 -54.46
N SER A 14 23.37 -20.54 -53.68
CA SER A 14 24.23 -21.44 -52.93
C SER A 14 23.46 -22.05 -51.76
N LEU A 15 23.67 -23.35 -51.48
CA LEU A 15 23.14 -24.02 -50.29
C LEU A 15 23.49 -23.25 -49.01
N ILE A 16 24.67 -22.62 -48.96
CA ILE A 16 25.12 -21.82 -47.82
C ILE A 16 24.25 -20.57 -47.63
N GLU A 17 23.77 -19.99 -48.72
CA GLU A 17 22.97 -18.76 -48.75
C GLU A 17 21.56 -19.04 -48.21
N VAL A 18 21.00 -20.21 -48.57
CA VAL A 18 19.73 -20.71 -48.01
C VAL A 18 19.86 -21.00 -46.52
N LEU A 19 20.94 -21.67 -46.10
CA LEU A 19 21.15 -21.99 -44.67
C LEU A 19 21.33 -20.73 -43.81
N ILE A 20 22.10 -19.75 -44.29
CA ILE A 20 22.25 -18.46 -43.60
C ILE A 20 20.90 -17.74 -43.55
N SER A 21 20.12 -17.75 -44.64
CA SER A 21 18.80 -17.13 -44.66
C SER A 21 17.84 -17.78 -43.68
N MET A 22 17.79 -19.12 -43.60
CA MET A 22 16.96 -19.84 -42.64
C MET A 22 17.42 -19.59 -41.20
N PHE A 23 18.72 -19.53 -40.95
CA PHE A 23 19.28 -19.20 -39.64
C PHE A 23 18.84 -17.80 -39.20
N VAL A 24 19.06 -16.76 -40.02
CA VAL A 24 18.65 -15.39 -39.69
C VAL A 24 17.14 -15.29 -39.48
N LEU A 25 16.33 -16.01 -40.28
CA LEU A 25 14.87 -16.04 -40.13
C LEU A 25 14.46 -16.66 -38.78
N LEU A 26 15.05 -17.80 -38.40
CA LEU A 26 14.75 -18.46 -37.12
C LEU A 26 15.11 -17.58 -35.93
N PHE A 27 16.30 -16.95 -35.95
CA PHE A 27 16.71 -16.03 -34.88
C PHE A 27 15.85 -14.77 -34.85
N GLY A 28 15.48 -14.22 -36.01
CA GLY A 28 14.56 -13.08 -36.10
C GLY A 28 13.19 -13.39 -35.51
N LEU A 29 12.61 -14.55 -35.85
CA LEU A 29 11.32 -14.98 -35.30
C LEU A 29 11.41 -15.30 -33.80
N MET A 30 12.51 -15.90 -33.33
CA MET A 30 12.72 -16.14 -31.91
C MET A 30 12.82 -14.82 -31.13
N GLY A 31 13.51 -13.82 -31.68
CA GLY A 31 13.60 -12.48 -31.08
C GLY A 31 12.23 -11.82 -30.93
N VAL A 32 11.41 -11.84 -31.99
CA VAL A 32 10.04 -11.28 -31.94
C VAL A 32 9.16 -12.03 -30.93
N ALA A 33 9.26 -13.36 -30.87
CA ALA A 33 8.50 -14.18 -29.94
C ALA A 33 8.80 -13.85 -28.46
N VAL A 34 10.05 -13.48 -28.14
CA VAL A 34 10.46 -13.09 -26.77
C VAL A 34 10.00 -11.68 -26.42
N ILE A 35 9.89 -10.76 -27.39
CA ILE A 35 9.48 -9.38 -27.13
C ILE A 35 8.01 -9.30 -26.68
N PHE A 36 7.12 -10.17 -27.16
CA PHE A 36 5.69 -10.06 -26.83
C PHE A 36 5.37 -10.27 -25.34
N PRO A 37 5.83 -11.35 -24.67
CA PRO A 37 5.56 -11.53 -23.24
C PRO A 37 6.19 -10.42 -22.39
N VAL A 38 7.41 -9.99 -22.74
CA VAL A 38 8.14 -8.95 -22.01
C VAL A 38 7.46 -7.59 -22.18
N GLY A 39 7.09 -7.23 -23.40
CA GLY A 39 6.36 -6.00 -23.70
C GLY A 39 5.01 -5.95 -22.99
N ASN A 40 4.27 -7.06 -22.94
CA ASN A 40 3.02 -7.15 -22.21
C ASN A 40 3.21 -7.00 -20.69
N HIS A 41 4.25 -7.62 -20.12
CA HIS A 41 4.56 -7.47 -18.69
C HIS A 41 4.87 -6.02 -18.32
N PHE A 42 5.74 -5.35 -19.09
CA PHE A 42 6.07 -3.94 -18.84
C PHE A 42 4.89 -3.00 -19.09
N ALA A 43 4.06 -3.26 -20.10
CA ALA A 43 2.84 -2.50 -20.35
C ALA A 43 1.86 -2.61 -19.17
N ALA A 44 1.60 -3.83 -18.67
CA ALA A 44 0.73 -4.04 -17.51
C ALA A 44 1.27 -3.39 -16.23
N ARG A 45 2.60 -3.38 -16.06
CA ARG A 45 3.26 -2.72 -14.92
C ARG A 45 3.19 -1.19 -15.02
N GLY A 46 3.36 -0.64 -16.23
CA GLY A 46 3.17 0.78 -16.51
C GLY A 46 1.73 1.22 -16.21
N GLU A 47 0.74 0.47 -16.71
CA GLU A 47 -0.67 0.73 -16.42
C GLU A 47 -0.97 0.71 -14.91
N THR A 48 -0.39 -0.23 -14.16
CA THR A 48 -0.55 -0.28 -12.70
C THR A 48 0.03 0.96 -12.03
N ALA A 49 1.21 1.44 -12.46
CA ALA A 49 1.86 2.62 -11.90
C ALA A 49 1.11 3.91 -12.23
N ASP A 50 0.60 4.03 -13.47
CA ASP A 50 -0.22 5.16 -13.90
C ASP A 50 -1.50 5.23 -13.08
N ARG A 51 -2.20 4.10 -12.91
CA ARG A 51 -3.39 4.02 -12.04
C ARG A 51 -3.08 4.37 -10.59
N ALA A 52 -1.97 3.87 -10.04
CA ALA A 52 -1.56 4.20 -8.67
C ALA A 52 -1.31 5.70 -8.47
N THR A 53 -0.79 6.39 -9.49
CA THR A 53 -0.56 7.84 -9.46
C THR A 53 -1.88 8.60 -9.42
N VAL A 54 -2.83 8.24 -10.29
CA VAL A 54 -4.19 8.82 -10.28
C VAL A 54 -4.91 8.55 -8.95
N VAL A 55 -4.74 7.36 -8.36
CA VAL A 55 -5.28 7.04 -7.03
C VAL A 55 -4.67 7.92 -5.96
N ALA A 56 -3.37 8.18 -6.00
CA ALA A 56 -2.69 9.01 -5.01
C ALA A 56 -3.21 10.46 -5.03
N ASP A 57 -3.39 11.03 -6.22
CA ASP A 57 -3.95 12.37 -6.40
C ASP A 57 -5.40 12.44 -5.89
N ALA A 58 -6.22 11.45 -6.26
CA ALA A 58 -7.60 11.36 -5.80
C ALA A 58 -7.69 11.18 -4.27
N ALA A 59 -6.81 10.36 -3.69
CA ALA A 59 -6.72 10.16 -2.25
C ALA A 59 -6.37 11.46 -1.51
N PHE A 60 -5.44 12.25 -2.04
CA PHE A 60 -5.09 13.54 -1.46
C PHE A 60 -6.26 14.53 -1.51
N ALA A 61 -6.97 14.57 -2.65
CA ALA A 61 -8.19 15.36 -2.78
C ALA A 61 -9.28 14.91 -1.79
N GLU A 62 -9.49 13.61 -1.62
CA GLU A 62 -10.44 13.05 -0.64
C GLU A 62 -10.06 13.41 0.80
N LEU A 63 -8.77 13.33 1.16
CA LEU A 63 -8.27 13.74 2.48
C LEU A 63 -8.59 15.21 2.78
N GLN A 64 -8.35 16.10 1.81
CA GLN A 64 -8.57 17.53 1.95
C GLN A 64 -10.06 17.89 1.97
N THR A 65 -10.83 17.39 1.00
CA THR A 65 -12.26 17.73 0.83
C THR A 65 -13.11 17.28 2.00
N ARG A 66 -12.82 16.10 2.57
CA ARG A 66 -13.52 15.57 3.74
C ARG A 66 -12.99 16.14 5.07
N GLY A 67 -11.90 16.91 5.03
CA GLY A 67 -11.26 17.41 6.24
C GLY A 67 -10.66 16.31 7.10
N LEU A 68 -10.26 15.18 6.51
CA LEU A 68 -9.65 14.04 7.22
C LEU A 68 -8.27 14.37 7.79
N LEU A 69 -7.67 15.49 7.35
CA LEU A 69 -6.42 16.01 7.89
C LEU A 69 -6.62 16.86 9.17
N LYS A 70 -7.85 17.10 9.63
CA LYS A 70 -8.08 17.86 10.87
C LYS A 70 -7.77 16.98 12.10
N PRO A 71 -6.76 17.34 12.92
CA PRO A 71 -6.39 16.54 14.10
C PRO A 71 -7.54 16.33 15.08
N ASP A 72 -8.49 17.26 15.12
CA ASP A 72 -9.71 17.19 15.93
C ASP A 72 -10.53 15.92 15.73
N LEU A 73 -10.47 15.35 14.52
CA LEU A 73 -11.24 14.20 14.07
C LEU A 73 -10.48 12.87 14.22
N TRP A 74 -9.24 12.89 14.71
CA TRP A 74 -8.39 11.71 14.78
C TRP A 74 -8.56 10.94 16.08
N TYR A 75 -8.73 9.63 15.92
CA TYR A 75 -8.91 8.70 17.02
C TYR A 75 -7.98 7.51 16.88
N SER A 76 -7.49 7.03 18.01
CA SER A 76 -6.76 5.77 18.10
C SER A 76 -7.75 4.69 18.54
N ALA A 77 -7.76 3.57 17.83
CA ALA A 77 -8.48 2.38 18.24
C ALA A 77 -7.56 1.55 19.14
N ASN A 78 -7.74 1.56 20.45
CA ASN A 78 -6.95 0.73 21.36
C ASN A 78 -7.85 -0.17 22.19
N GLY A 79 -7.72 -1.49 22.01
CA GLY A 79 -8.24 -2.50 22.94
C GLY A 79 -9.75 -2.44 23.21
N GLY A 80 -10.56 -2.12 22.19
CA GLY A 80 -12.01 -2.04 22.37
C GLY A 80 -12.51 -0.71 22.92
N SER A 81 -11.63 0.29 23.09
CA SER A 81 -12.01 1.68 23.37
C SER A 81 -11.49 2.65 22.29
N MET A 82 -12.34 3.58 21.89
CA MET A 82 -11.96 4.70 21.03
C MET A 82 -11.37 5.78 21.90
N ASN A 83 -10.04 5.85 21.93
CA ASN A 83 -9.35 6.89 22.66
C ASN A 83 -9.12 8.06 21.71
N ARG A 84 -9.65 9.23 22.08
CA ARG A 84 -9.22 10.47 21.43
C ARG A 84 -7.73 10.58 21.70
N LEU A 85 -6.93 10.60 20.65
CA LEU A 85 -5.47 10.65 20.75
C LEU A 85 -4.97 11.88 21.52
N ILE A 86 -5.84 12.88 21.68
CA ILE A 86 -5.48 14.23 22.06
C ILE A 86 -6.19 14.71 23.33
N ARG A 87 -6.58 13.80 24.24
CA ARG A 87 -7.07 14.19 25.56
C ARG A 87 -6.51 13.27 26.63
N SER A 88 -5.46 13.72 27.34
CA SER A 88 -5.38 13.37 28.76
C SER A 88 -6.38 14.24 29.53
N SER A 89 -6.81 13.78 30.70
CA SER A 89 -7.63 14.59 31.63
C SER A 89 -6.98 15.93 32.00
N ASP A 90 -5.66 16.00 31.84
CA ASP A 90 -4.82 17.12 32.28
C ASP A 90 -4.38 18.01 31.10
N GLY A 91 -4.89 17.75 29.89
CA GLY A 91 -4.59 18.53 28.67
C GLY A 91 -3.21 18.28 28.07
N ASN A 92 -2.30 17.59 28.77
CA ASN A 92 -0.98 17.28 28.24
C ASN A 92 -1.00 16.04 27.34
N PHE A 93 -0.28 16.07 26.21
CA PHE A 93 0.15 14.82 25.59
C PHE A 93 0.97 14.08 26.66
N ASP A 94 0.58 12.86 26.98
CA ASP A 94 1.63 11.93 27.38
C ASP A 94 2.55 11.88 26.15
N THR A 95 3.76 12.40 26.26
CA THR A 95 4.77 12.38 25.19
C THR A 95 5.77 11.24 25.43
N SER A 96 5.64 10.54 26.57
CA SER A 96 6.56 9.51 27.05
C SER A 96 6.32 8.14 26.40
N ILE A 97 5.19 7.93 25.73
CA ILE A 97 4.77 6.62 25.21
C ILE A 97 4.56 6.62 23.66
N TRP A 98 4.90 7.70 22.93
CA TRP A 98 4.24 7.97 21.63
C TRP A 98 5.21 8.21 20.47
N GLY A 99 4.92 7.55 19.34
CA GLY A 99 5.53 7.87 18.05
C GLY A 99 5.12 9.27 17.58
N ARG A 100 6.05 9.98 16.94
CA ARG A 100 5.83 11.35 16.44
C ARG A 100 5.06 11.42 15.13
N ALA A 101 4.91 10.31 14.43
CA ALA A 101 4.21 10.24 13.15
C ALA A 101 3.03 9.27 13.24
N PHE A 102 2.03 9.57 12.42
CA PHE A 102 0.75 8.90 12.42
C PHE A 102 0.49 8.27 11.05
N VAL A 103 -0.36 7.26 11.02
CA VAL A 103 -0.91 6.71 9.78
C VAL A 103 -2.43 6.68 9.87
N ILE A 104 -3.10 7.33 8.94
CA ILE A 104 -4.54 7.26 8.76
C ILE A 104 -4.85 5.98 7.99
N ASP A 105 -5.41 5.01 8.71
CA ASP A 105 -5.76 3.70 8.18
C ASP A 105 -7.02 3.12 8.87
N PRO A 106 -8.22 3.62 8.52
CA PRO A 106 -9.45 3.18 9.17
C PRO A 106 -9.79 1.70 8.87
N ILE A 107 -9.41 1.19 7.70
CA ILE A 107 -9.60 -0.23 7.32
C ILE A 107 -8.82 -1.12 8.29
N GLY A 108 -7.51 -0.86 8.46
CA GLY A 108 -6.67 -1.64 9.35
C GLY A 108 -7.10 -1.52 10.82
N SER A 109 -7.45 -0.32 11.29
CA SER A 109 -7.93 -0.12 12.67
C SER A 109 -9.20 -0.91 12.94
N ARG A 110 -10.15 -0.91 12.01
CA ARG A 110 -11.43 -1.59 12.20
C ARG A 110 -11.30 -3.11 12.11
N LEU A 111 -10.53 -3.62 11.15
CA LEU A 111 -10.26 -5.07 11.06
C LEU A 111 -9.56 -5.57 12.33
N GLY A 112 -8.59 -4.80 12.86
CA GLY A 112 -7.96 -5.14 14.13
C GLY A 112 -8.97 -5.23 15.29
N TRP A 113 -9.90 -4.28 15.35
CA TRP A 113 -10.93 -4.23 16.37
C TRP A 113 -11.89 -5.42 16.32
N GLU A 114 -12.40 -5.78 15.14
CA GLU A 114 -13.35 -6.89 14.97
C GLU A 114 -12.77 -8.23 15.42
N ASN A 115 -11.45 -8.37 15.31
CA ASN A 115 -10.73 -9.56 15.74
C ASN A 115 -10.26 -9.48 17.21
N SER A 116 -10.75 -8.50 17.99
CA SER A 116 -10.44 -8.30 19.40
C SER A 116 -8.93 -8.24 19.69
N MET A 117 -8.18 -7.66 18.76
CA MET A 117 -6.72 -7.65 18.85
C MET A 117 -6.25 -6.53 19.78
N ALA A 118 -5.26 -6.83 20.61
CA ALA A 118 -4.52 -5.80 21.32
C ALA A 118 -3.67 -4.99 20.33
N GLN A 119 -3.45 -3.70 20.61
CA GLN A 119 -2.47 -2.84 19.92
C GLN A 119 -2.77 -2.56 18.44
N VAL A 120 -4.06 -2.45 18.08
CA VAL A 120 -4.51 -2.10 16.72
C VAL A 120 -4.29 -0.63 16.38
N ASP A 121 -3.78 0.14 17.35
CA ASP A 121 -3.34 1.52 17.24
C ASP A 121 -1.88 1.66 16.80
N VAL A 122 -1.19 0.57 16.49
CA VAL A 122 0.21 0.57 16.05
C VAL A 122 0.30 0.07 14.61
N PHE A 123 1.08 0.77 13.78
CA PHE A 123 1.38 0.42 12.40
C PHE A 123 2.90 0.33 12.15
N PRO A 124 3.34 -0.69 11.37
CA PRO A 124 2.65 -1.96 11.19
C PRO A 124 2.36 -2.57 12.57
N ARG A 125 1.35 -3.43 12.65
CA ARG A 125 0.96 -4.10 13.88
C ARG A 125 2.20 -4.73 14.49
N TYR A 126 2.46 -4.32 15.71
CA TYR A 126 3.51 -4.87 16.52
C TYR A 126 2.88 -5.48 17.77
N SER A 127 3.14 -6.77 18.00
CA SER A 127 2.87 -7.37 19.30
C SER A 127 4.03 -7.02 20.22
N MET A 128 3.78 -6.22 21.26
CA MET A 128 4.79 -5.95 22.30
C MET A 128 5.12 -7.18 23.16
N ILE A 129 4.46 -8.32 22.92
CA ILE A 129 4.82 -9.59 23.58
C ILE A 129 6.06 -10.13 22.87
N ASP A 130 7.22 -9.85 23.46
CA ASP A 130 8.50 -10.44 23.08
C ASP A 130 8.38 -11.98 23.16
N GLN A 131 8.41 -12.63 22.00
CA GLN A 131 8.27 -14.08 21.88
C GLN A 131 9.43 -14.86 22.54
N ARG A 132 10.49 -14.19 23.01
CA ARG A 132 11.70 -14.88 23.47
C ARG A 132 11.88 -15.07 24.97
N ALA A 133 11.18 -14.40 25.89
CA ALA A 133 11.75 -14.38 27.25
C ALA A 133 10.88 -14.26 28.50
N GLY A 134 9.54 -14.16 28.50
CA GLY A 134 8.79 -13.99 29.76
C GLY A 134 9.25 -12.81 30.65
N GLN A 135 10.11 -11.95 30.11
CA GLN A 135 10.47 -10.66 30.66
C GLN A 135 9.47 -9.68 30.08
N LEU A 136 9.05 -8.75 30.95
CA LEU A 136 8.22 -7.61 30.61
C LEU A 136 8.60 -7.05 29.24
N PRO A 137 7.60 -6.60 28.46
CA PRO A 137 7.77 -6.14 27.08
C PRO A 137 9.07 -5.37 26.98
N ILE A 138 9.87 -5.60 25.94
CA ILE A 138 10.97 -4.70 25.60
C ILE A 138 10.34 -3.32 25.60
N SER A 139 10.46 -2.65 26.74
CA SER A 139 10.06 -1.28 26.86
C SER A 139 11.00 -0.65 25.86
N PRO A 140 10.50 0.19 24.95
CA PRO A 140 11.36 1.03 24.13
C PRO A 140 12.42 1.78 24.97
N ASN A 141 12.22 1.81 26.30
CA ASN A 141 13.10 2.36 27.33
C ASN A 141 14.11 1.37 27.98
N LYS A 142 14.37 0.15 27.48
CA LYS A 142 15.46 -0.68 28.03
C LYS A 142 16.80 -0.04 27.63
N ALA A 143 17.46 0.56 28.63
CA ALA A 143 18.60 1.49 28.67
C ALA A 143 19.87 1.27 27.80
N GLY A 144 19.77 0.69 26.61
CA GLY A 144 20.89 0.55 25.66
C GLY A 144 20.49 0.67 24.19
N TRP A 145 19.20 0.50 23.88
CA TRP A 145 18.62 0.75 22.56
C TRP A 145 17.77 2.03 22.58
N ARG A 146 18.35 3.11 23.13
CA ARG A 146 17.80 4.44 22.91
C ARG A 146 18.20 4.85 21.51
N ILE A 147 17.32 4.65 20.54
CA ILE A 147 17.27 5.64 19.46
C ILE A 147 16.48 6.80 20.04
N ALA A 148 17.18 7.69 20.76
CA ALA A 148 16.57 8.76 21.55
C ALA A 148 15.67 9.71 20.72
N ASP A 149 15.69 9.58 19.39
CA ASP A 149 15.10 10.50 18.43
C ASP A 149 14.31 9.86 17.26
N THR A 150 14.10 8.53 17.20
CA THR A 150 13.34 7.89 16.08
C THR A 150 11.99 7.33 16.55
N ARG A 151 10.87 8.01 16.28
CA ARG A 151 10.00 7.92 15.08
C ARG A 151 9.24 6.60 14.87
N TRP A 152 9.37 5.61 15.77
CA TRP A 152 8.68 4.31 15.67
C TRP A 152 8.12 3.81 17.00
N PRO A 153 7.00 3.07 16.98
CA PRO A 153 6.19 2.70 15.81
C PRO A 153 5.19 3.81 15.40
N LEU A 154 4.66 3.75 14.17
CA LEU A 154 3.64 4.69 13.71
C LEU A 154 2.31 4.41 14.41
N ARG A 155 1.58 5.47 14.77
CA ARG A 155 0.26 5.32 15.38
C ARG A 155 -0.84 5.28 14.32
N ARG A 156 -1.68 4.25 14.38
CA ARG A 156 -2.83 4.10 13.48
C ARG A 156 -3.98 4.99 13.93
N LEU A 157 -4.48 5.79 13.00
CA LEU A 157 -5.60 6.71 13.16
C LEU A 157 -6.80 6.18 12.41
N THR A 158 -7.96 6.34 13.04
CA THR A 158 -9.28 6.19 12.46
C THR A 158 -10.13 7.41 12.81
N PHE A 159 -11.35 7.43 12.26
CA PHE A 159 -12.33 8.49 12.51
C PHE A 159 -13.49 7.94 13.32
N MET A 160 -14.19 8.81 14.04
CA MET A 160 -15.41 8.42 14.73
C MET A 160 -16.62 8.44 13.79
N THR A 161 -17.47 7.44 13.94
CA THR A 161 -18.87 7.48 13.53
C THR A 161 -19.76 7.50 14.76
N THR A 162 -20.97 8.02 14.63
CA THR A 162 -22.00 7.85 15.66
C THR A 162 -22.81 6.61 15.30
N ASN A 163 -22.94 5.66 16.23
CA ASN A 163 -23.83 4.53 16.06
C ASN A 163 -25.28 5.02 16.14
N PRO A 164 -26.09 4.85 15.08
CA PRO A 164 -27.44 5.39 15.03
C PRO A 164 -28.40 4.73 16.03
N MET A 165 -28.09 3.53 16.54
CA MET A 165 -28.99 2.80 17.44
C MET A 165 -28.94 3.30 18.89
N ASN A 166 -27.78 3.76 19.35
CA ASN A 166 -27.55 4.12 20.76
C ASN A 166 -26.82 5.46 20.95
N GLY A 167 -26.39 6.12 19.86
CA GLY A 167 -25.64 7.38 19.90
C GLY A 167 -24.18 7.22 20.37
N SER A 168 -23.68 6.00 20.55
CA SER A 168 -22.28 5.81 20.97
C SER A 168 -21.31 6.14 19.85
N TYR A 169 -20.14 6.67 20.21
CA TYR A 169 -19.07 6.88 19.25
C TYR A 169 -18.32 5.58 18.98
N GLU A 170 -18.19 5.20 17.72
CA GLU A 170 -17.51 3.99 17.27
C GLU A 170 -16.44 4.33 16.24
N ALA A 171 -15.45 3.44 16.07
CA ALA A 171 -14.53 3.51 14.95
C ALA A 171 -15.30 3.50 13.63
N MET A 172 -14.78 4.23 12.63
CA MET A 172 -15.31 4.19 11.27
C MET A 172 -15.55 2.73 10.84
N PRO A 173 -16.77 2.36 10.43
CA PRO A 173 -17.10 0.98 10.10
C PRO A 173 -16.38 0.59 8.81
N VAL A 174 -16.10 -0.71 8.62
CA VAL A 174 -15.33 -1.22 7.47
C VAL A 174 -15.95 -0.73 6.16
N SER A 175 -17.27 -0.82 6.02
CA SER A 175 -17.98 -0.40 4.80
C SER A 175 -17.80 1.09 4.48
N ALA A 176 -17.77 1.96 5.50
CA ALA A 176 -17.49 3.39 5.32
C ALA A 176 -16.00 3.62 5.01
N ALA A 177 -15.12 2.93 5.71
CA ALA A 177 -13.68 2.98 5.47
C ALA A 177 -13.35 2.55 4.04
N GLU A 178 -13.90 1.45 3.54
CA GLU A 178 -13.71 0.99 2.17
C GLU A 178 -14.27 1.95 1.14
N THR A 179 -15.39 2.60 1.45
CA THR A 179 -15.97 3.60 0.54
C THR A 179 -15.05 4.81 0.34
N VAL A 180 -14.24 5.15 1.35
CA VAL A 180 -13.36 6.33 1.32
C VAL A 180 -11.91 5.96 0.95
N PHE A 181 -11.40 4.84 1.47
CA PHE A 181 -10.00 4.44 1.38
C PHE A 181 -9.71 3.35 0.34
N LYS A 182 -10.74 2.87 -0.38
CA LYS A 182 -10.57 2.06 -1.61
C LYS A 182 -11.07 2.83 -2.82
N LEU A 183 -10.32 2.74 -3.91
CA LEU A 183 -10.73 3.35 -5.18
C LEU A 183 -11.91 2.57 -5.77
N ARG A 184 -13.06 3.24 -5.94
CA ARG A 184 -14.23 2.69 -6.64
C ARG A 184 -14.20 2.87 -8.16
N ASP A 185 -13.25 3.66 -8.67
CA ASP A 185 -13.08 3.89 -10.10
C ASP A 185 -12.25 2.80 -10.80
N ASP A 186 -11.74 1.82 -10.05
CA ASP A 186 -11.13 0.61 -10.62
C ASP A 186 -12.23 -0.35 -11.11
N LEU A 187 -12.85 0.01 -12.23
CA LEU A 187 -13.96 -0.73 -12.82
C LEU A 187 -13.54 -2.15 -13.18
N SER A 188 -14.32 -3.14 -12.76
CA SER A 188 -14.10 -4.52 -13.17
C SER A 188 -14.58 -4.71 -14.61
N ILE A 189 -13.62 -4.75 -15.54
CA ILE A 189 -13.87 -5.08 -16.94
C ILE A 189 -13.53 -6.56 -17.11
N ALA A 190 -14.56 -7.37 -17.32
CA ALA A 190 -14.38 -8.77 -17.66
C ALA A 190 -13.95 -8.84 -19.14
N LEU A 191 -12.69 -9.21 -19.37
CA LEU A 191 -12.21 -9.54 -20.71
C LEU A 191 -12.84 -10.88 -21.11
N PRO A 192 -13.60 -10.96 -22.23
CA PRO A 192 -14.17 -12.21 -22.68
C PRO A 192 -13.07 -13.23 -23.00
N LYS A 193 -13.38 -14.53 -22.86
CA LYS A 193 -12.46 -15.61 -23.24
C LYS A 193 -12.12 -15.57 -24.74
N ASP A 194 -13.06 -15.09 -25.56
CA ASP A 194 -12.85 -14.82 -26.98
C ASP A 194 -12.19 -13.45 -27.14
N ARG A 195 -10.92 -13.42 -27.58
CA ARG A 195 -10.12 -12.18 -27.74
C ARG A 195 -10.70 -11.14 -28.70
N ASP A 196 -11.70 -11.54 -29.49
CA ASP A 196 -12.36 -10.67 -30.47
C ASP A 196 -13.55 -9.89 -29.88
N LYS A 197 -13.98 -10.21 -28.65
CA LYS A 197 -15.11 -9.54 -28.01
C LYS A 197 -14.62 -8.38 -27.13
N PRO A 198 -15.32 -7.23 -27.14
CA PRO A 198 -14.96 -6.11 -26.27
C PRO A 198 -15.13 -6.48 -24.80
N GLY A 199 -14.35 -5.84 -23.92
CA GLY A 199 -14.48 -5.96 -22.47
C GLY A 199 -15.89 -5.65 -22.01
N VAL A 200 -16.48 -6.50 -21.16
CA VAL A 200 -17.81 -6.28 -20.60
C VAL A 200 -17.66 -5.73 -19.19
N GLN A 201 -18.27 -4.57 -18.95
CA GLN A 201 -18.33 -3.98 -17.62
C GLN A 201 -19.30 -4.76 -16.73
N SER A 202 -18.88 -5.13 -15.53
CA SER A 202 -19.74 -5.83 -14.57
C SER A 202 -20.56 -4.84 -13.74
N TYR A 203 -21.83 -5.17 -13.53
CA TYR A 203 -22.78 -4.39 -12.73
C TYR A 203 -23.35 -5.23 -11.61
N LEU A 204 -23.52 -4.63 -10.44
CA LEU A 204 -24.29 -5.19 -9.34
C LEU A 204 -25.77 -5.13 -9.75
N ALA A 205 -26.40 -6.29 -9.89
CA ALA A 205 -27.82 -6.39 -10.19
C ALA A 205 -28.66 -6.27 -8.92
N SER A 206 -29.87 -5.73 -9.03
CA SER A 206 -30.82 -5.74 -7.91
C SER A 206 -31.20 -7.19 -7.55
N PRO A 207 -31.17 -7.57 -6.25
CA PRO A 207 -31.67 -8.88 -5.82
C PRO A 207 -33.13 -9.10 -6.21
N GLN A 208 -33.91 -8.02 -6.27
CA GLN A 208 -35.34 -8.06 -6.58
C GLN A 208 -35.64 -7.92 -8.08
N TYR A 209 -34.73 -7.27 -8.83
CA TYR A 209 -34.84 -7.09 -10.28
C TYR A 209 -33.49 -7.39 -10.97
N PRO A 210 -33.19 -8.67 -11.29
CA PRO A 210 -31.87 -9.09 -11.78
C PRO A 210 -31.42 -8.41 -13.08
N ASN A 211 -32.36 -7.89 -13.86
CA ASN A 211 -32.08 -7.20 -15.13
C ASN A 211 -31.87 -5.68 -14.98
N VAL A 212 -31.97 -5.16 -13.76
CA VAL A 212 -31.76 -3.73 -13.48
C VAL A 212 -30.36 -3.54 -12.89
N PRO A 213 -29.42 -2.96 -13.65
CA PRO A 213 -28.10 -2.64 -13.11
C PRO A 213 -28.24 -1.52 -12.08
N LEU A 214 -27.77 -1.76 -10.86
CA LEU A 214 -27.80 -0.77 -9.78
C LEU A 214 -26.51 0.04 -9.73
N GLN A 215 -25.37 -0.65 -9.78
CA GLN A 215 -24.07 -0.03 -9.55
C GLN A 215 -22.99 -0.71 -10.38
N ARG A 216 -22.03 0.05 -10.88
CA ARG A 216 -20.82 -0.52 -11.48
C ARG A 216 -20.02 -1.24 -10.40
N ILE A 217 -19.56 -2.47 -10.69
CA ILE A 217 -18.70 -3.19 -9.78
C ILE A 217 -17.27 -2.64 -9.96
N SER A 218 -16.69 -2.20 -8.86
CA SER A 218 -15.26 -1.92 -8.78
C SER A 218 -14.54 -3.16 -8.27
N THR A 219 -13.40 -3.49 -8.85
CA THR A 219 -12.52 -4.56 -8.33
C THR A 219 -11.98 -4.17 -6.95
N GLY A 220 -11.89 -2.87 -6.66
CA GLY A 220 -11.35 -2.37 -5.39
C GLY A 220 -9.88 -2.72 -5.21
N SER A 221 -9.15 -2.94 -6.32
CA SER A 221 -7.77 -3.43 -6.27
C SER A 221 -6.82 -2.41 -5.67
N PHE A 222 -7.19 -1.13 -5.60
CA PHE A 222 -6.35 -0.10 -5.03
C PHE A 222 -6.98 0.42 -3.74
N SER A 223 -6.18 0.43 -2.70
CA SER A 223 -6.48 1.11 -1.43
C SER A 223 -5.34 2.05 -1.10
N TRP A 224 -5.56 2.96 -0.17
CA TRP A 224 -4.51 3.88 0.23
C TRP A 224 -4.54 4.13 1.73
N ILE A 225 -3.40 4.56 2.25
CA ILE A 225 -3.22 5.06 3.60
C ILE A 225 -2.50 6.40 3.50
N ALA A 226 -2.69 7.26 4.50
CA ALA A 226 -1.95 8.51 4.59
C ALA A 226 -1.07 8.50 5.83
N THR A 227 0.18 8.94 5.72
CA THR A 227 1.02 9.22 6.87
C THR A 227 1.03 10.70 7.16
N VAL A 228 1.11 11.05 8.44
CA VAL A 228 1.22 12.43 8.90
C VAL A 228 2.45 12.56 9.79
N ALA A 229 3.34 13.49 9.46
CA ALA A 229 4.59 13.73 10.17
C ALA A 229 4.72 15.21 10.56
N PRO A 230 4.47 15.59 11.83
CA PRO A 230 4.81 16.92 12.33
C PRO A 230 6.34 17.12 12.34
N PRO A 231 6.86 18.29 11.92
CA PRO A 231 8.29 18.53 11.78
C PRO A 231 9.01 18.76 13.12
N SER A 232 8.28 19.02 14.21
CA SER A 232 8.84 19.31 15.53
C SER A 232 7.88 18.91 16.66
N ASN A 233 8.39 18.88 17.89
CA ASN A 233 7.54 18.65 19.07
C ASN A 233 6.53 19.77 19.27
N ALA A 234 6.92 21.02 19.04
CA ALA A 234 6.01 22.16 19.10
C ALA A 234 4.88 22.02 18.06
N ALA A 235 5.19 21.51 16.87
CA ALA A 235 4.18 21.21 15.86
C ALA A 235 3.25 20.07 16.29
N LEU A 236 3.78 19.00 16.87
CA LEU A 236 2.99 17.90 17.43
C LEU A 236 2.05 18.38 18.54
N GLU A 237 2.54 19.21 19.48
CA GLU A 237 1.73 19.86 20.51
C GLU A 237 0.70 20.81 19.91
N GLY A 238 1.07 21.59 18.90
CA GLY A 238 0.16 22.47 18.16
C GLY A 238 -0.89 21.75 17.32
N MET A 239 -0.84 20.41 17.20
CA MET A 239 -1.95 19.64 16.64
C MET A 239 -3.09 19.43 17.65
N GLN A 240 -2.87 19.74 18.93
CA GLN A 240 -3.90 19.61 19.95
C GLN A 240 -4.96 20.69 19.84
N PRO A 241 -6.27 20.37 19.86
CA PRO A 241 -7.33 21.38 19.88
C PRO A 241 -7.28 22.27 21.12
N SER A 242 -6.59 21.84 22.19
CA SER A 242 -6.41 22.60 23.44
C SER A 242 -5.15 23.47 23.47
N ASP A 243 -4.19 23.27 22.56
CA ASP A 243 -2.98 24.10 22.53
C ASP A 243 -3.34 25.49 21.97
N PRO A 244 -2.88 26.59 22.59
CA PRO A 244 -3.13 27.94 22.07
C PRO A 244 -2.64 28.17 20.63
N ARG A 245 -1.71 27.35 20.15
CA ARG A 245 -1.11 27.38 18.81
C ARG A 245 -1.80 26.38 17.86
N HIS A 246 -3.01 25.94 18.18
CA HIS A 246 -3.73 24.96 17.38
C HIS A 246 -3.92 25.44 15.94
N GLY A 247 -3.36 24.69 14.99
CA GLY A 247 -3.42 25.04 13.56
C GLY A 247 -2.34 26.02 13.07
N ASP A 248 -1.44 26.48 13.93
CA ASP A 248 -0.35 27.39 13.54
C ASP A 248 0.82 26.65 12.86
N PHE A 249 0.88 25.33 12.98
CA PHE A 249 1.96 24.51 12.47
C PHE A 249 1.56 23.71 11.24
N LEU A 250 2.47 23.67 10.26
CA LEU A 250 2.39 22.76 9.13
C LEU A 250 2.91 21.37 9.54
N TYR A 251 2.35 20.33 8.92
CA TYR A 251 2.83 18.96 9.02
C TYR A 251 2.90 18.35 7.61
N GLU A 252 3.81 17.39 7.45
CA GLU A 252 3.96 16.66 6.19
C GLU A 252 2.91 15.56 6.09
N VAL A 253 2.33 15.41 4.90
CA VAL A 253 1.37 14.35 4.59
C VAL A 253 1.86 13.59 3.37
N SER A 254 1.95 12.27 3.48
CA SER A 254 2.29 11.40 2.36
C SER A 254 1.20 10.35 2.17
N VAL A 255 0.90 9.99 0.94
CA VAL A 255 -0.07 8.93 0.61
C VAL A 255 0.67 7.73 0.06
N ALA A 256 0.40 6.56 0.62
CA ALA A 256 0.87 5.29 0.08
C ALA A 256 -0.31 4.52 -0.52
N VAL A 257 -0.21 4.21 -1.81
CA VAL A 257 -1.20 3.42 -2.55
C VAL A 257 -0.76 1.96 -2.57
N MET A 258 -1.67 1.07 -2.20
CA MET A 258 -1.46 -0.37 -2.13
C MET A 258 -2.37 -1.07 -3.12
N LYS A 259 -1.78 -1.95 -3.94
CA LYS A 259 -2.52 -2.86 -4.82
C LYS A 259 -2.84 -4.14 -4.05
N GLN A 260 -4.09 -4.58 -4.14
CA GLN A 260 -4.62 -5.82 -3.55
C GLN A 260 -4.32 -5.95 -2.05
N ARG A 261 -4.50 -4.86 -1.30
CA ARG A 261 -4.44 -4.93 0.15
C ARG A 261 -5.49 -5.93 0.63
N THR A 262 -5.04 -7.06 1.16
CA THR A 262 -5.92 -8.11 1.64
C THR A 262 -6.67 -7.61 2.89
N GLU A 263 -7.96 -7.92 2.96
CA GLU A 263 -8.82 -7.63 4.13
C GLU A 263 -8.57 -8.60 5.29
N ILE A 264 -7.48 -9.36 5.22
CA ILE A 264 -7.10 -10.23 6.32
C ILE A 264 -6.78 -9.32 7.50
N ALA A 265 -7.37 -9.66 8.65
CA ALA A 265 -7.05 -9.00 9.91
C ALA A 265 -5.54 -8.82 10.01
N PRO A 266 -5.03 -7.65 10.41
CA PRO A 266 -3.60 -7.38 10.40
C PRO A 266 -2.87 -8.42 11.26
N ASP A 267 -2.35 -9.48 10.65
CA ASP A 267 -1.68 -10.56 11.38
C ASP A 267 -0.17 -10.30 11.39
N ILE A 268 0.52 -10.83 12.40
CA ILE A 268 1.98 -10.82 12.46
C ILE A 268 2.57 -11.47 11.19
N SER A 269 1.86 -12.43 10.59
CA SER A 269 2.25 -13.06 9.33
C SER A 269 1.90 -12.23 8.07
N GLY A 270 0.87 -11.39 8.14
CA GLY A 270 0.38 -10.59 7.00
C GLY A 270 1.02 -9.20 6.90
N GLU A 271 1.35 -8.58 8.04
CA GLU A 271 2.09 -7.32 8.10
C GLU A 271 3.57 -7.63 8.36
N ARG A 272 4.36 -7.65 7.28
CA ARG A 272 5.77 -8.00 7.37
C ARG A 272 6.54 -6.85 8.01
N MET A 273 7.10 -7.11 9.18
CA MET A 273 8.07 -6.20 9.77
C MET A 273 9.48 -6.53 9.29
N LEU A 274 10.17 -5.52 8.79
CA LEU A 274 11.60 -5.58 8.57
C LEU A 274 12.24 -4.56 9.51
N SER A 275 13.28 -4.97 10.23
CA SER A 275 14.09 -4.01 10.97
C SER A 275 14.80 -3.13 9.94
N ALA A 276 14.84 -1.84 10.17
CA ALA A 276 15.56 -0.94 9.28
C ALA A 276 16.22 0.20 10.06
N ASP A 277 17.43 0.55 9.66
CA ASP A 277 18.22 1.66 10.19
C ASP A 277 18.34 2.70 9.09
N MET A 278 18.09 3.96 9.44
CA MET A 278 18.33 5.06 8.53
C MET A 278 19.72 5.64 8.81
N TYR A 279 20.64 5.49 7.86
CA TYR A 279 21.98 6.04 7.97
C TYR A 279 21.98 7.57 7.80
N PRO A 280 22.98 8.27 8.36
CA PRO A 280 23.25 9.67 8.04
C PRO A 280 23.45 9.82 6.52
N GLY A 281 22.51 10.49 5.85
CA GLY A 281 22.46 10.55 4.38
C GLY A 281 21.14 10.11 3.77
N GLY A 282 20.21 9.58 4.57
CA GLY A 282 18.87 9.20 4.13
C GLY A 282 18.80 7.80 3.48
N GLU A 283 19.90 7.06 3.50
CA GLU A 283 19.91 5.65 3.08
C GLU A 283 19.21 4.79 4.14
N LEU A 284 18.24 4.00 3.70
CA LEU A 284 17.52 3.04 4.53
C LEU A 284 18.18 1.66 4.39
N GLN A 285 18.88 1.21 5.43
CA GLN A 285 19.40 -0.14 5.51
C GLN A 285 18.35 -1.04 6.17
N VAL A 286 17.91 -2.06 5.46
CA VAL A 286 16.97 -3.05 5.99
C VAL A 286 17.73 -4.30 6.44
N TYR A 287 17.54 -4.75 7.67
CA TYR A 287 18.16 -5.94 8.23
C TYR A 287 17.10 -6.88 8.82
N THR A 288 17.47 -8.16 8.95
CA THR A 288 16.64 -9.13 9.66
C THR A 288 17.31 -9.47 10.97
N ASN A 289 16.51 -9.60 12.02
CA ASN A 289 17.00 -10.05 13.33
C ASN A 289 17.18 -11.58 13.36
N VAL A 290 17.15 -12.25 12.21
CA VAL A 290 17.26 -13.70 12.10
C VAL A 290 18.74 -14.05 11.93
N SER A 291 19.36 -14.48 13.02
CA SER A 291 20.73 -15.01 13.01
C SER A 291 20.75 -16.35 12.26
N GLY A 292 21.33 -16.41 11.06
CA GLY A 292 21.50 -17.63 10.27
C GLY A 292 21.21 -17.46 8.77
N SER A 293 21.31 -18.55 8.01
CA SER A 293 20.96 -18.61 6.58
C SER A 293 19.51 -18.20 6.27
N ASP A 294 18.65 -18.22 7.29
CA ASP A 294 17.22 -17.93 7.19
C ASP A 294 16.94 -16.41 7.07
N GLY A 295 17.91 -15.56 7.40
CA GLY A 295 17.77 -14.10 7.27
C GLY A 295 17.63 -13.65 5.82
N GLU A 296 18.35 -14.27 4.89
CA GLU A 296 18.24 -13.95 3.45
C GLU A 296 16.91 -14.44 2.86
N ALA A 297 16.46 -15.63 3.27
CA ALA A 297 15.15 -16.15 2.88
C ALA A 297 14.02 -15.23 3.38
N THR A 298 14.11 -14.74 4.62
CA THR A 298 13.14 -13.80 5.20
C THR A 298 13.10 -12.47 4.42
N ILE A 299 14.25 -11.92 4.03
CA ILE A 299 14.32 -10.72 3.17
C ILE A 299 13.68 -11.01 1.82
N LYS A 300 14.08 -12.10 1.16
CA LYS A 300 13.55 -12.48 -0.15
C LYS A 300 12.05 -12.68 -0.11
N ASP A 301 11.54 -13.34 0.91
CA ASP A 301 10.11 -13.54 1.10
C ASP A 301 9.42 -12.20 1.32
N ALA A 302 9.99 -11.31 2.13
CA ALA A 302 9.40 -9.99 2.38
C ALA A 302 9.34 -9.09 1.14
N PHE A 303 10.30 -9.24 0.21
CA PHE A 303 10.30 -8.54 -1.07
C PHE A 303 9.66 -9.33 -2.20
N LYS A 304 9.24 -10.57 -1.99
CA LYS A 304 8.68 -11.44 -3.03
C LYS A 304 7.42 -10.80 -3.65
N ASP A 305 6.54 -10.29 -2.79
CA ASP A 305 5.27 -9.67 -3.19
C ASP A 305 5.44 -8.24 -3.73
N VAL A 306 6.62 -7.63 -3.57
CA VAL A 306 6.94 -6.30 -4.15
C VAL A 306 7.41 -6.44 -5.61
N ARG A 307 7.88 -7.63 -5.99
CA ARG A 307 8.48 -7.88 -7.32
C ARG A 307 7.51 -8.51 -8.32
N GLU A 308 6.45 -9.14 -7.85
CA GLU A 308 5.38 -9.76 -8.65
C GLU A 308 4.19 -8.82 -8.84
#